data_AF-A0A9W7FB54-F1
#
_entry.id   AF-A0A9W7FB54-F1
#
_cell.length_a   1.000
_cell.length_b   1.000
_cell.length_c   1.000
_cell.angle_alpha   90.00
_cell.angle_beta   90.00
_cell.angle_gamma   90.00
#
_symmetry.space_group_name_H-M   'P 1'
#
loop_
_entity.id
_entity.type
_entity.pdbx_description
1 polymer ?
#
loop_
_entity_poly.entity_id
_entity_poly.type
_entity_poly.pdbx_seq_one_letter_code
_entity_poly.pdbx_strand_id
1 'polypeptide(L)'
;MPESGIGLFPDVGGSGWMPGLGGWGVYLGVTGERVGGRTARRLGLSTCHVGDWEGVEPAVVERLDKGEDAEDVLASVDEGGDEPTALDDLIEECFADKFEIFEILEALDKSEHEDAKRIKSIIETKSPTSVEVTLEQLRRGKDMPSLADCLKMEFDISQNMMREPNGDFYEGIRAVLVDKDGAPKWDKAFGEVDVAKYFKEAEKKWEP
;
A
#
# COMPACT_ATOMS: atom_id res chain seq x y z
N MET A 1 -2.44 2.44 -1.90
CA MET A 1 -2.68 1.04 -2.29
C MET A 1 -4.03 0.62 -1.73
N PRO A 2 -5.15 0.85 -2.44
CA PRO A 2 -6.51 0.58 -1.95
C PRO A 2 -6.93 -0.92 -1.98
N GLU A 3 -6.04 -1.82 -2.37
CA GLU A 3 -6.30 -3.22 -2.71
C GLU A 3 -6.95 -4.02 -1.55
N SER A 4 -6.60 -3.71 -0.30
CA SER A 4 -7.19 -4.35 0.89
C SER A 4 -8.70 -4.12 1.04
N GLY A 5 -9.23 -3.07 0.40
CA GLY A 5 -10.67 -2.78 0.35
C GLY A 5 -11.43 -3.59 -0.72
N ILE A 6 -10.73 -4.24 -1.65
CA ILE A 6 -11.33 -5.02 -2.74
C ILE A 6 -10.94 -6.50 -2.72
N GLY A 7 -10.34 -6.98 -1.63
CA GLY A 7 -9.97 -8.40 -1.51
C GLY A 7 -8.69 -8.78 -2.25
N LEU A 8 -7.78 -7.81 -2.47
CA LEU A 8 -6.46 -8.02 -3.07
C LEU A 8 -5.37 -7.46 -2.13
N PHE A 9 -4.11 -7.66 -2.47
CA PHE A 9 -2.94 -7.15 -1.74
C PHE A 9 -2.25 -6.03 -2.56
N PRO A 10 -1.39 -5.19 -1.94
CA PRO A 10 -0.58 -4.21 -2.66
C PRO A 10 0.39 -4.88 -3.64
N ASP A 11 0.01 -4.97 -4.91
CA ASP A 11 0.76 -5.64 -5.96
C ASP A 11 1.70 -4.65 -6.69
N VAL A 12 2.04 -4.94 -7.96
CA VAL A 12 2.87 -4.10 -8.85
C VAL A 12 4.22 -3.68 -8.27
N GLY A 13 4.85 -4.58 -7.52
CA GLY A 13 6.12 -4.36 -6.84
C GLY A 13 5.99 -3.73 -5.46
N GLY A 14 4.77 -3.58 -4.93
CA GLY A 14 4.48 -3.11 -3.57
C GLY A 14 5.32 -3.81 -2.51
N SER A 15 5.53 -5.12 -2.64
CA SER A 15 6.41 -5.89 -1.75
C SER A 15 7.87 -5.43 -1.76
N GLY A 16 8.36 -4.80 -2.84
CA GLY A 16 9.74 -4.34 -2.96
C GLY A 16 9.99 -2.93 -2.44
N TRP A 17 9.06 -1.98 -2.66
CA TRP A 17 9.28 -0.58 -2.28
C TRP A 17 8.61 -0.18 -0.95
N MET A 18 7.46 -0.77 -0.61
CA MET A 18 6.72 -0.40 0.61
C MET A 18 7.50 -0.69 1.90
N PRO A 19 8.27 -1.81 2.04
CA PRO A 19 9.05 -2.04 3.26
C PRO A 19 10.08 -0.93 3.54
N GLY A 20 10.57 -0.24 2.51
CA GLY A 20 11.49 0.89 2.64
C GLY A 20 10.86 2.14 3.26
N LEU A 21 9.53 2.18 3.38
CA LEU A 21 8.78 3.29 3.97
C LEU A 21 8.55 3.14 5.49
N GLY A 22 9.08 2.10 6.13
CA GLY A 22 8.89 1.89 7.57
C GLY A 22 7.41 1.67 7.93
N GLY A 23 6.94 2.33 9.00
CA GLY A 23 5.55 2.23 9.44
C GLY A 23 4.55 2.66 8.36
N TRP A 24 4.91 3.65 7.53
CA TRP A 24 4.06 4.12 6.43
C TRP A 24 3.79 3.04 5.38
N GLY A 25 4.76 2.17 5.09
CA GLY A 25 4.57 1.07 4.16
C GLY A 25 3.46 0.13 4.63
N VAL A 26 3.56 -0.31 5.88
CA VAL A 26 2.57 -1.20 6.48
C VAL A 26 1.21 -0.51 6.60
N TYR A 27 1.18 0.73 7.12
CA TYR A 27 -0.03 1.54 7.26
C TYR A 27 -0.79 1.66 5.93
N LEU A 28 -0.11 2.07 4.85
CA LEU A 28 -0.74 2.23 3.53
C LEU A 28 -1.25 0.90 2.97
N GLY A 29 -0.54 -0.20 3.21
CA GLY A 29 -0.93 -1.52 2.73
C GLY A 29 -2.20 -2.05 3.41
N VAL A 30 -2.30 -1.91 4.74
CA VAL A 30 -3.43 -2.49 5.49
C VAL A 30 -4.64 -1.57 5.58
N THR A 31 -4.46 -0.25 5.52
CA THR A 31 -5.59 0.70 5.59
C THR A 31 -6.12 1.10 4.21
N GLY A 32 -5.28 1.06 3.18
CA GLY A 32 -5.59 1.62 1.87
C GLY A 32 -5.88 3.12 1.87
N GLU A 33 -5.42 3.83 2.89
CA GLU A 33 -5.57 5.29 3.02
C GLU A 33 -4.82 6.04 1.91
N ARG A 34 -5.25 7.29 1.70
CA ARG A 34 -4.67 8.17 0.68
C ARG A 34 -3.64 9.09 1.31
N VAL A 35 -2.59 9.39 0.55
CA VAL A 35 -1.60 10.41 0.89
C VAL A 35 -1.70 11.58 -0.08
N GLY A 36 -1.52 12.80 0.44
CA GLY A 36 -1.45 14.01 -0.38
C GLY A 36 -0.11 14.12 -1.11
N GLY A 37 -0.03 15.01 -2.12
CA GLY A 37 1.18 15.17 -2.94
C GLY A 37 2.42 15.58 -2.15
N ARG A 38 2.29 16.51 -1.19
CA ARG A 38 3.39 16.91 -0.30
C ARG A 38 3.87 15.76 0.61
N THR A 39 2.93 15.03 1.21
CA THR A 39 3.25 13.83 1.99
C THR A 39 3.94 12.77 1.13
N ALA A 40 3.45 12.52 -0.09
CA ALA A 40 4.08 11.61 -1.03
C ALA A 40 5.52 12.02 -1.37
N ARG A 41 5.76 13.33 -1.57
CA ARG A 41 7.10 13.89 -1.80
C ARG A 41 8.02 13.72 -0.60
N ARG A 42 7.52 13.93 0.62
CA ARG A 42 8.27 13.69 1.87
C ARG A 42 8.62 12.22 2.06
N LEU A 43 7.67 11.31 1.81
CA LEU A 43 7.86 9.86 1.96
C LEU A 43 8.72 9.25 0.85
N GLY A 44 9.10 10.02 -0.18
CA GLY A 44 9.86 9.51 -1.32
C GLY A 44 9.03 8.71 -2.34
N LEU A 45 7.70 8.77 -2.25
CA LEU A 45 6.78 8.20 -3.23
C LEU A 45 6.73 9.01 -4.53
N SER A 46 7.05 10.31 -4.45
CA SER A 46 7.30 11.17 -5.61
C SER A 46 8.63 11.89 -5.48
N THR A 47 9.23 12.22 -6.63
CA THR A 47 10.49 12.96 -6.71
C THR A 47 10.31 14.48 -6.80
N CYS A 48 9.09 14.93 -7.08
CA CYS A 48 8.72 16.34 -7.21
C CYS A 48 7.26 16.54 -6.76
N HIS A 49 6.97 17.68 -6.16
CA HIS A 49 5.61 18.16 -5.92
C HIS A 49 5.44 19.57 -6.48
N VAL A 50 4.38 19.76 -7.26
CA VAL A 50 3.98 21.06 -7.82
C VAL A 50 2.51 21.28 -7.47
N GLY A 51 2.19 22.37 -6.78
CA GLY A 51 0.84 22.72 -6.38
C GLY A 51 0.05 23.41 -7.49
N ASP A 52 0.73 24.26 -8.27
CA ASP A 52 0.16 24.98 -9.43
C ASP A 52 0.79 24.51 -10.74
N TRP A 53 0.41 23.31 -11.19
CA TRP A 53 0.94 22.74 -12.43
C TRP A 53 0.62 23.62 -13.65
N GLU A 54 -0.60 24.13 -13.76
CA GLU A 54 -1.01 24.97 -14.90
C GLU A 54 -0.17 26.25 -15.00
N GLY A 55 0.27 26.80 -13.87
CA GLY A 55 1.14 27.97 -13.81
C GLY A 55 2.58 27.72 -14.27
N VAL A 56 3.10 26.49 -14.13
CA VAL A 56 4.52 26.18 -14.44
C VAL A 56 4.73 25.30 -15.66
N GLU A 57 3.71 24.56 -16.10
CA GLU A 57 3.78 23.60 -17.22
C GLU A 57 4.42 24.20 -18.48
N PRO A 58 4.02 25.39 -18.97
CA PRO A 58 4.57 25.91 -20.22
C PRO A 58 6.09 26.12 -20.15
N ALA A 59 6.59 26.57 -19.01
CA ALA A 59 8.02 26.80 -18.80
C ALA A 59 8.78 25.47 -18.64
N VAL A 60 8.21 24.48 -17.95
CA VAL A 60 8.80 23.14 -17.82
C VAL A 60 8.94 22.49 -19.19
N VAL A 61 7.87 22.48 -19.99
CA VAL A 61 7.87 21.89 -21.34
C VAL A 61 8.88 22.61 -22.24
N GLU A 62 8.91 23.95 -22.24
CA GLU A 62 9.86 24.72 -23.05
C GLU A 62 11.32 24.38 -22.73
N ARG A 63 11.66 24.20 -21.45
CA ARG A 63 13.02 23.86 -21.02
C ARG A 63 13.41 22.44 -21.41
N LEU A 64 12.49 21.48 -21.24
CA LEU A 64 12.71 20.10 -21.67
C LEU A 64 12.86 19.99 -23.20
N ASP A 65 12.06 20.73 -23.97
CA ASP A 65 12.16 20.78 -25.45
C ASP A 65 13.50 21.36 -25.92
N LYS A 66 14.12 22.24 -25.13
CA LYS A 66 15.48 22.76 -25.38
C LYS A 66 16.57 21.75 -25.04
N GLY A 67 16.22 20.60 -24.46
CA GLY A 67 17.15 19.56 -24.04
C GLY A 67 17.87 19.87 -22.73
N GLU A 68 17.28 20.71 -21.87
CA GLU A 68 17.78 20.86 -20.49
C GLU A 68 17.59 19.54 -19.71
N ASP A 69 18.43 19.34 -18.69
CA ASP A 69 18.36 18.15 -17.85
C ASP A 69 17.03 18.09 -17.08
N ALA A 70 16.37 16.93 -17.09
CA ALA A 70 15.04 16.79 -16.52
C ALA A 70 15.04 16.91 -14.99
N GLU A 71 16.10 16.44 -14.31
CA GLU A 71 16.21 16.55 -12.85
C GLU A 71 16.38 18.03 -12.46
N ASP A 72 17.22 18.77 -13.17
CA ASP A 72 17.41 20.21 -12.94
C ASP A 72 16.13 21.03 -13.20
N VAL A 73 15.38 20.69 -14.26
CA VAL A 73 14.10 21.34 -14.57
C VAL A 73 13.08 21.06 -13.46
N LEU A 74 12.91 19.80 -13.06
CA LEU A 74 11.95 19.44 -12.01
C LEU A 74 12.34 19.99 -10.64
N ALA A 75 13.63 19.99 -10.29
CA ALA A 75 14.13 20.57 -9.04
C ALA A 75 13.82 22.08 -8.93
N SER A 76 13.77 22.79 -10.06
CA SER A 76 13.47 24.23 -10.06
C SER A 76 12.01 24.58 -9.79
N VAL A 77 11.10 23.61 -9.91
CA VAL A 77 9.66 23.77 -9.67
C VAL A 77 9.16 22.93 -8.48
N ASP A 78 10.02 22.14 -7.85
CA ASP A 78 9.67 21.31 -6.70
C ASP A 78 9.40 22.17 -5.45
N GLU A 79 8.16 22.12 -4.98
CA GLU A 79 7.71 22.78 -3.75
C GLU A 79 8.10 21.99 -2.49
N GLY A 80 8.62 20.76 -2.65
CA GLY A 80 9.07 19.92 -1.56
C GLY A 80 7.95 19.17 -0.82
N GLY A 81 8.34 18.45 0.22
CA GLY A 81 7.43 17.71 1.08
C GLY A 81 6.81 18.59 2.17
N ASP A 82 5.78 18.08 2.84
CA ASP A 82 5.32 18.66 4.10
C ASP A 82 6.29 18.31 5.24
N GLU A 83 6.09 18.89 6.42
CA GLU A 83 6.81 18.48 7.62
C GLU A 83 6.13 17.27 8.27
N PRO A 84 6.89 16.37 8.94
CA PRO A 84 6.31 15.32 9.77
C PRO A 84 5.32 15.86 10.81
N THR A 85 4.30 15.08 11.10
CA THR A 85 3.19 15.41 12.00
C THR A 85 3.05 14.37 13.11
N ALA A 86 2.17 14.61 14.09
CA ALA A 86 1.87 13.61 15.13
C ALA A 86 1.32 12.28 14.56
N LEU A 87 0.72 12.31 13.36
CA LEU A 87 0.29 11.10 12.66
C LEU A 87 1.48 10.24 12.22
N ASP A 88 2.62 10.85 11.86
CA ASP A 88 3.84 10.12 11.53
C ASP A 88 4.36 9.35 12.75
N ASP A 89 4.39 10.00 13.91
CA ASP A 89 4.80 9.36 15.16
C ASP A 89 3.86 8.19 15.51
N LEU A 90 2.55 8.37 15.37
CA LEU A 90 1.57 7.30 15.56
C LEU A 90 1.81 6.12 14.60
N ILE A 91 2.06 6.42 13.32
CA ILE A 91 2.27 5.40 12.29
C ILE A 91 3.54 4.60 12.58
N GLU A 92 4.64 5.28 12.89
CA GLU A 92 5.88 4.58 13.23
C GLU A 92 5.70 3.74 14.52
N GLU A 93 5.04 4.28 15.55
CA GLU A 93 4.76 3.54 16.78
C GLU A 93 3.91 2.28 16.53
N CYS A 94 2.81 2.42 15.77
CA CYS A 94 1.79 1.37 15.65
C CYS A 94 2.02 0.40 14.48
N PHE A 95 2.87 0.72 13.51
CA PHE A 95 3.00 -0.06 12.28
C PHE A 95 4.44 -0.45 11.92
N ALA A 96 5.46 0.30 12.37
CA ALA A 96 6.84 -0.04 12.04
C ALA A 96 7.22 -1.41 12.60
N ASP A 97 7.84 -2.23 11.72
CA ASP A 97 8.29 -3.60 11.98
C ASP A 97 7.23 -4.55 12.56
N LYS A 98 5.94 -4.26 12.37
CA LYS A 98 4.83 -5.13 12.79
C LYS A 98 4.21 -5.78 11.57
N PHE A 99 4.25 -7.11 11.55
CA PHE A 99 3.76 -7.93 10.44
C PHE A 99 2.69 -8.93 10.87
N GLU A 100 2.13 -8.75 12.06
CA GLU A 100 1.03 -9.54 12.58
C GLU A 100 -0.10 -8.58 12.95
N ILE A 101 -1.31 -8.85 12.46
CA ILE A 101 -2.43 -7.90 12.58
C ILE A 101 -2.77 -7.57 14.04
N PHE A 102 -2.70 -8.57 14.94
CA PHE A 102 -3.00 -8.35 16.34
C PHE A 102 -1.97 -7.48 17.06
N GLU A 103 -0.70 -7.46 16.62
CA GLU A 103 0.31 -6.53 17.16
C GLU A 103 -0.03 -5.08 16.82
N ILE A 104 -0.50 -4.83 15.59
CA ILE A 104 -0.93 -3.51 15.12
C ILE A 104 -2.18 -3.05 15.87
N LEU A 105 -3.19 -3.93 15.97
CA LEU A 105 -4.45 -3.62 16.66
C LEU A 105 -4.21 -3.33 18.15
N GLU A 106 -3.33 -4.10 18.81
CA GLU A 106 -2.97 -3.86 20.21
C GLU A 106 -2.19 -2.56 20.39
N ALA A 107 -1.28 -2.20 19.47
CA ALA A 107 -0.57 -0.93 19.52
C ALA A 107 -1.54 0.26 19.36
N LEU A 108 -2.48 0.17 18.41
CA LEU A 108 -3.52 1.19 18.23
C LEU A 108 -4.44 1.32 19.46
N ASP A 109 -4.78 0.22 20.13
CA ASP A 109 -5.60 0.25 21.35
C ASP A 109 -4.89 0.91 22.54
N LYS A 110 -3.56 0.84 22.60
CA LYS A 110 -2.74 1.46 23.66
C LYS A 110 -2.39 2.92 23.37
N SER A 111 -2.53 3.37 22.13
CA SER A 111 -2.18 4.73 21.76
C SER A 111 -3.23 5.72 22.27
N GLU A 112 -2.76 6.83 22.84
CA GLU A 112 -3.59 7.96 23.25
C GLU A 112 -3.85 8.96 22.11
N HIS A 113 -3.31 8.69 20.90
CA HIS A 113 -3.50 9.56 19.74
C HIS A 113 -4.95 9.52 19.24
N GLU A 114 -5.50 10.69 18.89
CA GLU A 114 -6.92 10.83 18.53
C GLU A 114 -7.33 9.98 17.30
N ASP A 115 -6.43 9.83 16.33
CA ASP A 115 -6.64 9.01 15.13
C ASP A 115 -6.59 7.50 15.36
N ALA A 116 -6.04 7.00 16.48
CA ALA A 116 -5.77 5.57 16.64
C ALA A 116 -7.04 4.71 16.50
N LYS A 117 -8.14 5.16 17.14
CA LYS A 117 -9.45 4.50 17.04
C LYS A 117 -10.02 4.52 15.63
N ARG A 118 -9.88 5.64 14.92
CA ARG A 118 -10.35 5.79 13.53
C ARG A 118 -9.59 4.84 12.60
N ILE A 119 -8.27 4.78 12.73
CA ILE A 119 -7.41 3.91 11.92
C ILE A 119 -7.75 2.44 12.17
N LYS A 120 -7.92 2.04 13.45
CA LYS A 120 -8.36 0.69 13.80
C LYS A 120 -9.70 0.35 13.13
N SER A 121 -10.70 1.22 13.24
CA SER A 121 -11.99 1.00 12.58
C SER A 121 -11.88 0.90 11.06
N ILE A 122 -10.95 1.59 10.42
CA ILE A 122 -10.70 1.44 8.98
C ILE A 122 -10.18 0.05 8.66
N ILE A 123 -9.19 -0.44 9.41
CA ILE A 123 -8.61 -1.78 9.22
C ILE A 123 -9.70 -2.86 9.34
N GLU A 124 -10.61 -2.72 10.31
CA GLU A 124 -11.72 -3.64 10.55
C GLU A 124 -12.74 -3.71 9.40
N THR A 125 -12.76 -2.72 8.50
CA THR A 125 -13.61 -2.77 7.29
C THR A 125 -12.97 -3.52 6.11
N LYS A 126 -11.67 -3.81 6.18
CA LYS A 126 -10.91 -4.42 5.08
C LYS A 126 -11.07 -5.93 5.06
N SER A 127 -10.72 -6.54 3.92
CA SER A 127 -10.67 -7.99 3.80
C SER A 127 -9.60 -8.55 4.73
N PRO A 128 -9.94 -9.46 5.66
CA PRO A 128 -8.96 -10.09 6.54
C PRO A 128 -7.91 -10.88 5.78
N THR A 129 -8.32 -11.58 4.71
CA THR A 129 -7.40 -12.26 3.79
C THR A 129 -6.37 -11.29 3.22
N SER A 130 -6.82 -10.14 2.74
CA SER A 130 -5.96 -9.14 2.10
C SER A 130 -4.97 -8.54 3.06
N VAL A 131 -5.43 -8.15 4.24
CA VAL A 131 -4.59 -7.53 5.28
C VAL A 131 -3.50 -8.51 5.74
N GLU A 132 -3.85 -9.75 6.08
CA GLU A 132 -2.86 -10.70 6.58
C GLU A 132 -1.88 -11.15 5.49
N VAL A 133 -2.34 -11.31 4.25
CA VAL A 133 -1.44 -11.56 3.12
C VAL A 133 -0.53 -10.36 2.85
N THR A 134 -1.04 -9.13 2.95
CA THR A 134 -0.23 -7.92 2.81
C THR A 134 0.88 -7.86 3.86
N LEU A 135 0.56 -8.13 5.12
CA LEU A 135 1.55 -8.13 6.19
C LEU A 135 2.64 -9.17 5.95
N GLU A 136 2.27 -10.40 5.58
CA GLU A 136 3.24 -11.45 5.26
C GLU A 136 4.08 -11.12 4.02
N GLN A 137 3.47 -10.52 3.01
CA GLN A 137 4.14 -10.09 1.80
C GLN A 137 5.19 -9.00 2.10
N LEU A 138 4.83 -8.00 2.91
CA LEU A 138 5.77 -6.94 3.30
C LEU A 138 6.91 -7.50 4.17
N ARG A 139 6.60 -8.46 5.06
CA ARG A 139 7.61 -9.17 5.86
C ARG A 139 8.64 -9.86 4.98
N ARG A 140 8.19 -10.62 3.98
CA ARG A 140 9.08 -11.33 3.04
C ARG A 140 9.81 -10.36 2.12
N GLY A 141 9.09 -9.38 1.56
CA GLY A 141 9.61 -8.42 0.60
C GLY A 141 10.76 -7.57 1.16
N LYS A 142 10.75 -7.28 2.47
CA LYS A 142 11.83 -6.57 3.18
C LYS A 142 13.21 -7.21 2.97
N ASP A 143 13.26 -8.55 2.89
CA ASP A 143 14.52 -9.31 2.81
C ASP A 143 14.78 -9.87 1.40
N MET A 144 13.93 -9.56 0.42
CA MET A 144 14.09 -10.09 -0.94
C MET A 144 15.26 -9.44 -1.68
N PRO A 145 16.03 -10.21 -2.46
CA PRO A 145 17.26 -9.71 -3.06
C PRO A 145 17.02 -8.86 -4.32
N SER A 146 15.83 -8.90 -4.92
CA SER A 146 15.52 -8.11 -6.11
C SER A 146 14.02 -7.85 -6.29
N LEU A 147 13.71 -6.81 -7.07
CA LEU A 147 12.33 -6.54 -7.52
C LEU A 147 11.74 -7.71 -8.33
N ALA A 148 12.57 -8.46 -9.07
CA ALA A 148 12.08 -9.62 -9.83
C ALA A 148 11.58 -10.74 -8.90
N ASP A 149 12.24 -10.96 -7.76
CA ASP A 149 11.80 -11.92 -6.74
C ASP A 149 10.50 -11.47 -6.07
N CYS A 150 10.40 -10.17 -5.77
CA CYS A 150 9.17 -9.54 -5.29
C CYS A 150 8.00 -9.77 -6.25
N LEU A 151 8.18 -9.44 -7.54
CA LEU A 151 7.15 -9.61 -8.57
C LEU A 151 6.77 -11.08 -8.78
N LYS A 152 7.73 -12.00 -8.67
CA LYS A 152 7.44 -13.44 -8.72
C LYS A 152 6.57 -13.89 -7.55
N MET A 153 6.88 -13.44 -6.34
CA MET A 153 6.05 -13.72 -5.15
C MET A 153 4.65 -13.13 -5.33
N GLU A 154 4.54 -11.87 -5.74
CA GLU A 154 3.26 -11.21 -6.00
C GLU A 154 2.46 -11.95 -7.08
N PHE A 155 3.13 -12.44 -8.12
CA PHE A 155 2.48 -13.27 -9.13
C PHE A 155 1.86 -14.53 -8.50
N ASP A 156 2.60 -15.27 -7.67
CA ASP A 156 2.08 -16.44 -6.96
C ASP A 156 0.86 -16.09 -6.09
N ILE A 157 0.94 -15.01 -5.31
CA ILE A 157 -0.17 -14.52 -4.48
C ILE A 157 -1.40 -14.21 -5.35
N SER A 158 -1.22 -13.47 -6.44
CA SER A 158 -2.31 -13.09 -7.34
C SER A 158 -3.02 -14.31 -7.90
N GLN A 159 -2.28 -15.32 -8.37
CA GLN A 159 -2.87 -16.53 -8.95
C GLN A 159 -3.62 -17.34 -7.89
N ASN A 160 -3.10 -17.40 -6.66
CA ASN A 160 -3.73 -18.11 -5.56
C ASN A 160 -5.00 -17.41 -5.07
N MET A 161 -5.04 -16.07 -5.03
CA MET A 161 -6.27 -15.35 -4.73
C MET A 161 -7.36 -15.57 -5.79
N MET A 162 -7.00 -15.54 -7.09
CA MET A 162 -7.95 -15.79 -8.19
C MET A 162 -8.49 -17.22 -8.23
N ARG A 163 -7.82 -18.18 -7.58
CA ARG A 163 -8.27 -19.58 -7.57
C ARG A 163 -9.43 -19.84 -6.62
N GLU A 164 -9.71 -18.91 -5.70
CA GLU A 164 -10.77 -19.07 -4.70
C GLU A 164 -12.06 -18.47 -5.23
N PRO A 165 -13.02 -19.27 -5.74
CA PRO A 165 -14.18 -18.72 -6.45
C PRO A 165 -15.11 -17.90 -5.56
N ASN A 166 -15.04 -18.15 -4.24
CA ASN A 166 -15.75 -17.40 -3.20
C ASN A 166 -14.77 -16.58 -2.34
N GLY A 167 -13.55 -16.32 -2.83
CA GLY A 167 -12.55 -15.53 -2.11
C GLY A 167 -12.90 -14.05 -2.07
N ASP A 168 -12.29 -13.34 -1.12
CA ASP A 168 -12.57 -11.93 -0.86
C ASP A 168 -12.39 -11.04 -2.11
N PHE A 169 -11.52 -11.39 -3.06
CA PHE A 169 -11.34 -10.63 -4.30
C PHE A 169 -12.65 -10.44 -5.07
N TYR A 170 -13.40 -11.52 -5.31
CA TYR A 170 -14.63 -11.44 -6.10
C TYR A 170 -15.70 -10.64 -5.36
N GLU A 171 -15.80 -10.79 -4.04
CA GLU A 171 -16.73 -10.04 -3.20
C GLU A 171 -16.36 -8.55 -3.12
N GLY A 172 -15.09 -8.22 -2.98
CA GLY A 172 -14.62 -6.84 -2.94
C GLY A 172 -14.84 -6.12 -4.26
N ILE A 173 -14.55 -6.78 -5.40
CA ILE A 173 -14.87 -6.25 -6.73
C ILE A 173 -16.39 -6.06 -6.89
N ARG A 174 -17.21 -7.02 -6.45
CA ARG A 174 -18.67 -6.88 -6.46
C ARG A 174 -19.10 -5.64 -5.68
N ALA A 175 -18.70 -5.52 -4.42
CA ALA A 175 -19.12 -4.45 -3.51
C ALA A 175 -18.68 -3.05 -3.97
N VAL A 176 -17.46 -2.91 -4.49
CA VAL A 176 -16.86 -1.60 -4.81
C VAL A 176 -17.07 -1.18 -6.25
N LEU A 177 -16.99 -2.10 -7.21
CA LEU A 177 -16.94 -1.77 -8.64
C LEU A 177 -18.20 -2.17 -9.42
N VAL A 178 -18.84 -3.30 -9.07
CA VAL A 178 -20.01 -3.81 -9.79
C VAL A 178 -21.30 -3.24 -9.20
N ASP A 179 -21.64 -3.63 -7.98
CA ASP A 179 -22.88 -3.24 -7.29
C ASP A 179 -22.75 -1.87 -6.64
N LYS A 180 -21.52 -1.47 -6.28
CA LYS A 180 -21.18 -0.18 -5.66
C LYS A 180 -21.97 0.10 -4.38
N ASP A 181 -22.25 -0.95 -3.61
CA ASP A 181 -22.93 -0.83 -2.32
C ASP A 181 -21.98 -0.46 -1.17
N GLY A 182 -20.66 -0.61 -1.38
CA GLY A 182 -19.65 -0.35 -0.35
C GLY A 182 -19.78 -1.26 0.88
N ALA A 183 -20.44 -2.41 0.73
CA ALA A 183 -20.78 -3.32 1.82
C ALA A 183 -20.31 -4.75 1.52
N PRO A 184 -18.99 -4.99 1.43
CA PRO A 184 -18.44 -6.31 1.21
C PRO A 184 -18.73 -7.24 2.41
N LYS A 185 -18.94 -8.52 2.10
CA LYS A 185 -19.16 -9.59 3.07
C LYS A 185 -17.98 -10.55 3.07
N TRP A 186 -16.98 -10.22 3.88
CA TRP A 186 -15.79 -11.04 4.03
C TRP A 186 -16.11 -12.39 4.68
N ASP A 187 -15.52 -13.47 4.16
CA ASP A 187 -15.82 -14.84 4.59
C ASP A 187 -15.13 -15.23 5.91
N LYS A 188 -13.99 -14.60 6.22
CA LYS A 188 -13.14 -14.91 7.36
C LYS A 188 -12.97 -13.72 8.28
N ALA A 189 -12.71 -13.99 9.56
CA ALA A 189 -12.19 -13.01 10.51
C ALA A 189 -10.65 -12.98 10.52
N PHE A 190 -10.07 -11.94 11.15
CA PHE A 190 -8.64 -11.93 11.44
C PHE A 190 -8.24 -13.14 12.30
N GLY A 191 -7.12 -13.77 11.98
CA GLY A 191 -6.61 -15.00 12.61
C GLY A 191 -7.17 -16.29 12.05
N GLU A 192 -8.17 -16.25 11.15
CA GLU A 192 -8.75 -17.44 10.51
C GLU A 192 -8.16 -17.71 9.11
N VAL A 193 -7.28 -16.83 8.61
CA VAL A 193 -6.70 -16.95 7.27
C VAL A 193 -5.53 -17.92 7.29
N ASP A 194 -5.60 -18.98 6.47
CA ASP A 194 -4.41 -19.76 6.09
C ASP A 194 -3.55 -18.94 5.11
N VAL A 195 -2.74 -18.02 5.64
CA VAL A 195 -1.90 -17.10 4.85
C VAL A 195 -0.90 -17.87 3.98
N ALA A 196 -0.33 -18.95 4.50
CA ALA A 196 0.75 -19.70 3.86
C ALA A 196 0.34 -20.26 2.48
N LYS A 197 -0.94 -20.55 2.26
CA LYS A 197 -1.41 -21.07 0.96
C LYS A 197 -1.27 -20.07 -0.19
N TYR A 198 -1.35 -18.76 0.09
CA TYR A 198 -1.27 -17.73 -0.95
C TYR A 198 0.15 -17.54 -1.48
N PHE A 199 1.17 -17.94 -0.72
CA PHE A 199 2.57 -17.84 -1.11
C PHE A 199 3.14 -19.13 -1.71
N LYS A 200 2.29 -20.09 -2.08
CA LYS A 200 2.72 -21.29 -2.79
C LYS A 200 2.92 -20.98 -4.27
N GLU A 201 3.90 -21.62 -4.90
CA GLU A 201 4.13 -21.49 -6.34
C GLU A 201 2.84 -21.79 -7.12
N ALA A 202 2.45 -20.87 -7.99
CA ALA A 202 1.27 -21.02 -8.83
C ALA A 202 1.47 -22.12 -9.89
N GLU A 203 0.39 -22.80 -10.32
CA GLU A 203 0.54 -23.81 -11.39
C GLU A 203 0.91 -23.16 -12.74
N LYS A 204 0.48 -21.92 -12.96
CA LYS A 204 1.01 -21.11 -14.07
C LYS A 204 2.39 -20.66 -13.67
N LYS A 205 3.36 -20.86 -14.56
CA LYS A 205 4.72 -20.37 -14.33
C LYS A 205 4.83 -18.90 -14.67
N TRP A 206 5.55 -18.18 -13.82
CA TRP A 206 5.99 -16.82 -14.13
C TRP A 206 7.03 -16.85 -15.26
N GLU A 207 6.82 -16.04 -16.29
CA GLU A 207 7.74 -15.83 -17.42
C GLU A 207 8.02 -14.32 -17.52
N PRO A 208 9.24 -13.85 -17.15
CA PRO A 208 9.62 -12.43 -17.19
C PRO A 208 9.78 -11.86 -18.60
#